data_AF-A0A2K1K6E0-F1
#
_entry.id   AF-A0A2K1K6E0-F1
#
_cell.length_a   1.000
_cell.length_b   1.000
_cell.length_c   1.000
_cell.angle_alpha   90.00
_cell.angle_beta   90.00
_cell.angle_gamma   90.00
#
_symmetry.space_group_name_H-M   'P 1'
#
loop_
_entity.id
_entity.type
_entity.pdbx_description
1 polymer ?
#
loop_
_entity_poly.entity_id
_entity_poly.type
_entity_poly.pdbx_seq_one_letter_code
_entity_poly.pdbx_strand_id
1 'polypeptide(L)' 'MDCPILFEPTNRNTSIVLAFIMATKFYKLILTMPTSMNLEQQILLKVFRAELILINPTKEIKDI' A
#
# COMPACT_ATOMS: atom_id res chain seq x y z
N MET A 1 -8.36 -21.47 -6.99
CA MET A 1 -8.58 -20.14 -7.59
C MET A 1 -7.52 -19.24 -6.99
N ASP A 2 -6.45 -19.01 -7.73
CA ASP A 2 -5.35 -18.19 -7.24
C ASP A 2 -5.74 -16.73 -7.39
N CYS A 3 -5.88 -16.03 -6.26
CA CYS A 3 -6.13 -14.60 -6.26
C CYS A 3 -4.79 -13.88 -6.38
N PRO A 4 -4.56 -13.09 -7.45
CA PRO A 4 -3.29 -12.40 -7.63
C PRO A 4 -3.08 -11.36 -6.52
N ILE A 5 -1.85 -11.35 -5.99
CA ILE A 5 -1.39 -10.38 -4.98
C ILE A 5 -0.44 -9.41 -5.67
N LEU A 6 -0.74 -8.11 -5.60
CA LEU A 6 0.11 -7.06 -6.13
C LEU A 6 0.90 -6.39 -5.00
N PHE A 7 2.20 -6.24 -5.22
CA PHE A 7 3.11 -5.52 -4.34
C PHE A 7 3.57 -4.24 -5.04
N GLU A 8 3.41 -3.08 -4.40
CA GLU A 8 3.91 -1.81 -4.93
C GLU A 8 4.54 -0.94 -3.82
N PRO A 9 5.84 -0.57 -3.95
CA PRO A 9 6.47 0.38 -3.06
C PRO A 9 6.24 1.81 -3.57
N THR A 10 5.59 2.68 -2.79
CA THR A 10 5.26 4.03 -3.32
C THR A 10 5.12 5.12 -2.28
N ASN A 11 5.30 6.34 -2.76
CA ASN A 11 4.99 7.59 -2.05
C ASN A 11 4.03 8.50 -2.83
N ARG A 12 3.38 7.97 -3.87
CA ARG A 12 2.70 8.79 -4.90
C ARG A 12 1.27 8.30 -5.20
N ASN A 13 0.51 9.14 -5.90
CA ASN A 13 -0.91 8.94 -6.24
C ASN A 13 -1.23 7.65 -7.02
N THR A 14 -0.21 6.96 -7.57
CA THR A 14 -0.36 5.67 -8.27
C THR A 14 -0.98 4.60 -7.36
N SER A 15 -0.59 4.56 -6.08
CA SER A 15 -1.18 3.62 -5.10
C SER A 15 -2.69 3.80 -4.96
N ILE A 16 -3.18 5.03 -5.05
CA ILE A 16 -4.62 5.33 -4.89
C ILE A 16 -5.40 4.77 -6.07
N VAL A 17 -4.90 4.98 -7.29
CA VAL A 17 -5.51 4.45 -8.51
C VAL A 17 -5.46 2.92 -8.51
N LEU A 18 -4.33 2.34 -8.13
CA LEU A 18 -4.17 0.88 -8.01
C LEU A 18 -5.11 0.31 -6.95
N ALA A 19 -5.21 0.93 -5.77
CA ALA A 19 -6.10 0.49 -4.70
C ALA A 19 -7.56 0.50 -5.14
N PHE A 20 -7.99 1.53 -5.87
CA PHE A 20 -9.32 1.58 -6.45
C PHE A 20 -9.57 0.42 -7.43
N ILE A 21 -8.66 0.18 -8.37
CA ILE A 21 -8.80 -0.91 -9.34
C ILE A 21 -8.80 -2.28 -8.65
N MET A 22 -7.88 -2.52 -7.71
CA MET A 22 -7.78 -3.79 -6.99
C MET A 22 -9.01 -4.05 -6.11
N ALA A 23 -9.55 -3.00 -5.48
CA ALA A 23 -10.81 -3.08 -4.73
C ALA A 23 -11.98 -3.53 -5.61
N THR A 24 -12.07 -3.03 -6.86
CA THR A 24 -13.14 -3.46 -7.79
C THR A 24 -12.98 -4.89 -8.30
N LYS A 25 -11.75 -5.40 -8.36
CA LYS A 25 -11.43 -6.75 -8.84
C LYS A 25 -11.33 -7.80 -7.72
N PHE A 26 -11.54 -7.40 -6.46
CA PHE A 26 -11.33 -8.25 -5.27
C PHE A 26 -9.92 -8.86 -5.19
N TYR A 27 -8.92 -8.14 -5.72
CA TYR A 27 -7.52 -8.54 -5.65
C TYR A 27 -6.85 -7.95 -4.41
N LYS A 28 -5.84 -8.66 -3.89
CA LYS A 28 -5.11 -8.21 -2.72
C LYS A 28 -4.00 -7.25 -3.14
N LEU A 29 -4.00 -6.05 -2.57
CA LEU A 29 -2.96 -5.04 -2.78
C LEU A 29 -2.19 -4.84 -1.47
N ILE A 30 -0.87 -4.99 -1.54
CA ILE A 30 0.05 -4.74 -0.44
C ILE A 30 0.96 -3.57 -0.84
N LEU A 31 0.95 -2.51 -0.04
CA LEU A 31 1.68 -1.28 -0.29
C LEU A 31 2.69 -1.04 0.82
N THR A 32 3.92 -0.68 0.43
CA THR A 32 4.94 -0.24 1.38
C THR A 32 5.19 1.26 1.23
N MET A 33 5.07 2.02 2.31
CA MET A 33 5.29 3.47 2.30
C MET A 33 5.94 3.96 3.60
N PRO A 34 6.65 5.10 3.58
CA PRO A 34 7.22 5.64 4.79
C PRO A 34 6.14 6.15 5.76
N THR A 35 6.39 6.07 7.06
CA THR A 35 5.52 6.66 8.10
C THR A 35 5.36 8.18 7.99
N SER A 36 6.25 8.84 7.24
CA SER A 36 6.20 10.28 6.95
C SER A 36 5.14 10.69 5.91
N MET A 37 4.43 9.74 5.29
CA MET A 37 3.42 10.02 4.28
C MET A 37 2.10 10.52 4.91
N ASN A 38 1.38 11.40 4.21
CA ASN A 38 0.17 12.06 4.71
C ASN A 38 -0.89 11.07 5.22
N LEU A 39 -1.47 11.36 6.40
CA LEU A 39 -2.50 10.52 7.03
C LEU A 39 -3.75 10.35 6.15
N GLU A 40 -4.16 11.38 5.41
CA GLU A 40 -5.31 11.33 4.50
C GLU A 40 -5.15 10.25 3.44
N GLN A 41 -3.95 10.11 2.87
CA GLN A 41 -3.65 9.10 1.86
C GLN A 41 -3.65 7.69 2.48
N GLN A 42 -3.10 7.54 3.68
CA GLN A 42 -3.14 6.26 4.40
C GLN A 42 -4.58 5.83 4.70
N ILE A 43 -5.43 6.76 5.13
CA ILE A 43 -6.85 6.48 5.40
C ILE A 43 -7.54 6.06 4.10
N LEU A 44 -7.34 6.79 3.01
CA LEU A 44 -7.96 6.49 1.72
C LEU A 44 -7.58 5.08 1.23
N LEU A 45 -6.32 4.69 1.36
CA LEU A 45 -5.85 3.36 0.96
C LEU A 45 -6.41 2.24 1.84
N LYS A 46 -6.57 2.48 3.16
CA LYS A 46 -7.26 1.53 4.05
C LYS A 46 -8.73 1.35 3.67
N VAL A 47 -9.42 2.42 3.27
CA VAL A 47 -10.82 2.35 2.79
C VAL A 47 -10.92 1.46 1.56
N PHE A 48 -9.92 1.50 0.67
CA PHE A 48 -9.84 0.61 -0.49
C PHE A 48 -9.35 -0.81 -0.17
N ARG A 49 -9.28 -1.21 1.10
CA ARG A 49 -8.84 -2.54 1.57
C ARG A 49 -7.41 -2.89 1.17
N ALA A 50 -6.57 -1.87 0.91
CA ALA A 50 -5.15 -2.08 0.71
C ALA A 50 -4.45 -2.37 2.05
N GLU A 51 -3.54 -3.34 2.05
CA GLU A 51 -2.69 -3.64 3.20
C GLU A 51 -1.48 -2.70 3.17
N LEU A 52 -1.31 -1.91 4.23
CA LEU A 52 -0.27 -0.89 4.31
C LEU A 52 0.82 -1.32 5.28
N ILE A 53 2.03 -1.48 4.75
CA ILE A 53 3.24 -1.71 5.51
C ILE A 53 3.96 -0.36 5.64
N LEU A 54 3.89 0.21 6.84
CA LEU A 54 4.54 1.48 7.14
C LEU A 54 6.00 1.25 7.53
N ILE A 55 6.92 1.90 6.81
CA ILE A 55 8.36 1.81 7.05
C ILE A 55 8.80 3.08 7.78
N ASN A 56 9.52 2.95 8.90
CA ASN A 56 10.14 4.12 9.53
C ASN A 56 11.37 4.53 8.72
N PRO A 57 11.48 5.79 8.25
CA PRO A 57 12.60 6.23 7.42
C PRO A 57 13.95 6.15 8.13
N THR A 58 13.96 6.08 9.46
CA THR A 58 15.15 5.95 10.31
C THR A 58 15.52 4.50 10.66
N LYS A 59 14.69 3.52 10.34
CA LYS A 59 15.08 2.10 10.45
C LYS A 59 15.74 1.71 9.14
N GLU A 60 17.07 1.64 9.16
CA GLU A 60 17.79 0.73 8.25
C GLU A 60 17.07 -0.61 8.27
N ILE A 61 16.87 -1.19 7.08
CA ILE A 61 16.35 -2.55 6.93
C ILE A 61 17.45 -3.47 7.47
N LYS A 62 17.45 -3.68 8.79
CA LYS A 62 18.06 -4.86 9.38
C LYS A 62 17.09 -6.00 9.11
N ASP A 63 17.63 -7.02 8.46
CA ASP A 63 17.03 -8.33 8.23
C ASP A 63 16.15 -8.42 6.97
N ILE A 64 16.82 -8.42 5.82
CA ILE A 64 16.54 -9.38 4.74
C ILE A 64 17.64 -10.43 4.77
#